data_AF-S9PII9-F1
#
_entry.id   AF-S9PII9-F1
#
_cell.length_a   1.000
_cell.length_b   1.000
_cell.length_c   1.000
_cell.angle_alpha   90.00
_cell.angle_beta   90.00
_cell.angle_gamma   90.00
#
_symmetry.space_group_name_H-M   'P 1'
#
loop_
_entity.id
_entity.type
_entity.pdbx_description
1 polymer ?
#
loop_
_entity_poly.entity_id
_entity_poly.type
_entity_poly.pdbx_seq_one_letter_code
_entity_poly.pdbx_strand_id
1 'polypeptide(L)'
;MRPRPGEAFLESLPGPMPGFGPFDSYSDALIAACPRILSKPHATAGRAQAQDFQLRWRVSREYCAWLYYTPDHKYEMSMLTDQSRPDGLDRKKSCVLPFHVEDQRYPPGSLEYVFALHNHPYAARLSDDDIQSIVSKGRIHGFEAETREGKVKLAVIAFFSDSGDTEHPTCDGFFQYIPLTSQLLKWTQTQGEWRCQQTGTVRWLNETDFRVEAHVAPCQMPSGGAP
;
A
#
# COMPACT_ATOMS: atom_id res chain seq x y z
N MET A 1 -11.39 -1.37 10.48
CA MET A 1 -12.58 -2.10 10.04
C MET A 1 -12.24 -3.55 9.93
N ARG A 2 -13.02 -4.43 10.56
CA ARG A 2 -12.81 -5.87 10.48
C ARG A 2 -14.17 -6.55 10.56
N PRO A 3 -14.46 -7.55 9.70
CA PRO A 3 -15.65 -8.36 9.86
C PRO A 3 -15.60 -9.13 11.18
N ARG A 4 -16.74 -9.42 11.80
CA ARG A 4 -16.75 -10.21 13.02
C ARG A 4 -16.31 -11.65 12.72
N PRO A 5 -15.81 -12.41 13.70
CA PRO A 5 -15.50 -13.82 13.51
C PRO A 5 -16.70 -14.58 12.91
N GLY A 6 -16.49 -15.24 11.76
CA GLY A 6 -17.54 -15.98 11.05
C GLY A 6 -18.34 -15.18 10.01
N GLU A 7 -18.15 -13.86 9.94
CA GLU A 7 -18.74 -13.03 8.87
C GLU A 7 -17.87 -13.08 7.59
N ALA A 8 -18.50 -12.79 6.45
CA ALA A 8 -17.81 -12.66 5.18
C ALA A 8 -16.79 -11.51 5.21
N PHE A 9 -15.80 -11.59 4.33
CA PHE A 9 -14.88 -10.46 4.11
C PHE A 9 -15.63 -9.22 3.65
N LEU A 10 -15.14 -8.05 4.04
CA LEU A 10 -15.70 -6.79 3.58
C LEU A 10 -15.50 -6.67 2.07
N GLU A 11 -16.56 -6.29 1.35
CA GLU A 11 -16.53 -5.99 -0.08
C GLU A 11 -16.17 -4.51 -0.34
N SER A 12 -16.41 -3.65 0.65
CA SER A 12 -16.13 -2.22 0.62
C SER A 12 -15.51 -1.72 1.94
N LEU A 13 -14.82 -0.58 1.87
CA LEU A 13 -14.36 0.18 3.04
C LEU A 13 -15.03 1.55 3.07
N PRO A 14 -15.54 2.02 4.23
CA PRO A 14 -16.03 3.38 4.35
C PRO A 14 -14.89 4.39 4.18
N GLY A 15 -15.20 5.57 3.66
CA GLY A 15 -14.32 6.74 3.57
C GLY A 15 -15.09 8.06 3.76
N PRO A 16 -14.39 9.19 3.94
CA PRO A 16 -12.96 9.30 4.17
C PRO A 16 -12.57 8.93 5.62
N MET A 17 -11.30 8.61 5.85
CA MET A 17 -10.76 8.47 7.18
C MET A 17 -10.75 9.83 7.91
N PRO A 18 -11.37 9.93 9.11
CA PRO A 18 -11.37 11.18 9.87
C PRO A 18 -9.95 11.65 10.22
N GLY A 19 -9.65 12.91 9.94
CA GLY A 19 -8.37 13.55 10.26
C GLY A 19 -7.19 13.11 9.38
N PHE A 20 -7.45 12.42 8.27
CA PHE A 20 -6.42 12.13 7.27
C PHE A 20 -6.25 13.31 6.29
N GLY A 21 -7.23 13.53 5.40
CA GLY A 21 -7.22 14.57 4.37
C GLY A 21 -8.32 15.62 4.60
N PRO A 22 -8.75 16.32 3.52
CA PRO A 22 -8.37 16.13 2.11
C PRO A 22 -7.00 16.72 1.75
N PHE A 23 -6.35 16.17 0.71
CA PHE A 23 -5.09 16.67 0.14
C PHE A 23 -5.23 17.13 -1.32
N ASP A 24 -4.39 18.08 -1.74
CA ASP A 24 -4.32 18.56 -3.13
C ASP A 24 -3.39 17.72 -4.02
N SER A 25 -2.44 16.98 -3.43
CA SER A 25 -1.46 16.16 -4.15
C SER A 25 -1.48 14.72 -3.66
N TYR A 26 -1.33 13.76 -4.59
CA TYR A 26 -1.19 12.34 -4.23
C TYR A 26 0.08 12.07 -3.43
N SER A 27 1.14 12.86 -3.65
CA SER A 27 2.42 12.70 -2.95
C SER A 27 2.29 13.05 -1.47
N ASP A 28 1.71 14.22 -1.17
CA ASP A 28 1.44 14.65 0.20
C ASP A 28 0.52 13.65 0.92
N ALA A 29 -0.52 13.19 0.24
CA ALA A 29 -1.43 12.18 0.79
C ALA A 29 -0.71 10.85 1.07
N LEU A 30 0.16 10.40 0.17
CA LEU A 30 0.95 9.17 0.36
C LEU A 30 1.89 9.29 1.55
N ILE A 31 2.62 10.41 1.67
CA ILE A 31 3.53 10.69 2.78
C ILE A 31 2.76 10.75 4.11
N ALA A 32 1.58 11.38 4.11
CA ALA A 32 0.72 11.44 5.29
C ALA A 32 0.13 10.07 5.70
N ALA A 33 -0.05 9.15 4.74
CA ALA A 33 -0.63 7.83 5.01
C ALA A 33 0.32 6.92 5.79
N CYS A 34 1.62 6.98 5.49
CA CYS A 34 2.63 6.13 6.09
C CYS A 34 2.60 6.12 7.64
N PRO A 35 2.72 7.26 8.36
CA PRO A 35 2.63 7.26 9.82
C PRO A 35 1.25 6.87 10.35
N ARG A 36 0.16 7.08 9.57
CA ARG A 36 -1.20 6.67 9.98
C ARG A 36 -1.37 5.15 9.98
N ILE A 37 -0.75 4.45 9.03
CA ILE A 37 -0.76 2.99 8.95
C ILE A 37 0.23 2.40 9.97
N LEU A 38 1.47 2.90 10.01
CA LEU A 38 2.51 2.35 10.88
C LEU A 38 2.23 2.56 12.38
N SER A 39 1.47 3.60 12.76
CA SER A 39 1.06 3.81 14.16
C SER A 39 0.02 2.80 14.67
N LYS A 40 -0.49 1.89 13.83
CA LYS A 40 -1.43 0.88 14.29
C LYS A 40 -0.75 -0.20 15.13
N PRO A 41 -1.45 -0.78 16.12
CA PRO A 41 -0.88 -1.81 16.98
C PRO A 41 -0.31 -2.97 16.16
N HIS A 42 0.95 -3.30 16.43
CA HIS A 42 1.69 -4.38 15.78
C HIS A 42 1.82 -4.24 14.25
N ALA A 43 1.75 -3.03 13.71
CA ALA A 43 2.02 -2.78 12.28
C ALA A 43 3.49 -3.04 11.90
N THR A 44 4.41 -3.05 12.86
CA THR A 44 5.81 -3.39 12.63
C THR A 44 6.28 -4.49 13.57
N ALA A 45 7.18 -5.33 13.07
CA ALA A 45 8.01 -6.27 13.82
C ALA A 45 9.40 -5.70 14.14
N GLY A 46 9.68 -4.47 13.70
CA GLY A 46 10.97 -3.81 13.82
C GLY A 46 12.03 -4.42 12.89
N ARG A 47 13.29 -4.16 13.21
CA ARG A 47 14.43 -4.66 12.44
C ARG A 47 14.50 -6.19 12.47
N ALA A 48 14.67 -6.80 11.29
CA ALA A 48 14.83 -8.25 11.14
C ALA A 48 15.97 -8.86 11.97
N GLN A 49 16.99 -8.06 12.30
CA GLN A 49 18.17 -8.47 13.08
C GLN A 49 17.98 -8.35 14.59
N ALA A 50 16.85 -7.82 15.07
CA ALA A 50 16.60 -7.67 16.50
C ALA A 50 16.31 -9.02 17.17
N GLN A 51 16.72 -9.16 18.44
CA GLN A 51 16.66 -10.42 19.19
C GLN A 51 15.24 -11.01 19.30
N ASP A 52 14.24 -10.14 19.46
CA ASP A 52 12.82 -10.46 19.63
C ASP A 52 12.03 -10.41 18.32
N PHE A 53 12.69 -10.23 17.18
CA PHE A 53 12.04 -10.10 15.87
C PHE A 53 11.07 -11.25 15.59
N GLN A 54 11.46 -12.49 15.85
CA GLN A 54 10.60 -13.66 15.59
C GLN A 54 9.31 -13.64 16.41
N LEU A 55 9.35 -13.12 17.64
CA LEU A 55 8.15 -12.97 18.46
C LEU A 55 7.25 -11.85 17.91
N ARG A 56 7.84 -10.67 17.63
CA ARG A 56 7.11 -9.52 17.08
C ARG A 56 6.50 -9.80 15.71
N TRP A 57 7.23 -10.50 14.85
CA TRP A 57 6.74 -10.97 13.56
C TRP A 57 5.52 -11.88 13.68
N ARG A 58 5.47 -12.78 14.67
CA ARG A 58 4.33 -13.69 14.86
C ARG A 58 3.04 -12.99 15.25
N VAL A 59 3.15 -11.84 15.93
CA VAL A 59 2.00 -11.06 16.42
C VAL A 59 1.69 -9.85 15.54
N SER A 60 2.53 -9.58 14.55
CA SER A 60 2.37 -8.46 13.63
C SER A 60 1.09 -8.58 12.79
N ARG A 61 0.67 -7.45 12.25
CA ARG A 61 -0.51 -7.31 11.40
C ARG A 61 -0.21 -6.38 10.24
N GLU A 62 -0.76 -6.72 9.08
CA GLU A 62 -0.87 -5.79 7.99
C GLU A 62 -2.22 -5.08 8.06
N TYR A 63 -2.16 -3.77 7.92
CA TYR A 63 -3.29 -2.88 7.75
C TYR A 63 -3.25 -2.37 6.32
N CYS A 64 -4.41 -2.28 5.67
CA CYS A 64 -4.52 -1.79 4.32
C CYS A 64 -5.68 -0.81 4.16
N ALA A 65 -5.53 0.10 3.21
CA ALA A 65 -6.52 1.11 2.83
C ALA A 65 -6.37 1.47 1.35
N TRP A 66 -7.39 2.12 0.81
CA TRP A 66 -7.30 2.81 -0.47
C TRP A 66 -6.91 4.26 -0.26
N LEU A 67 -5.96 4.76 -1.04
CA LEU A 67 -5.88 6.18 -1.39
C LEU A 67 -6.67 6.39 -2.68
N TYR A 68 -7.61 7.32 -2.66
CA TYR A 68 -8.52 7.58 -3.78
C TYR A 68 -8.67 9.08 -4.03
N TYR A 69 -9.02 9.41 -5.27
CA TYR A 69 -9.26 10.77 -5.73
C TYR A 69 -10.77 11.01 -5.91
N THR A 70 -11.21 12.19 -5.52
CA THR A 70 -12.63 12.54 -5.37
C THR A 70 -13.11 13.48 -6.49
N PRO A 71 -14.43 13.54 -6.75
CA PRO A 71 -15.03 14.53 -7.64
C PRO A 71 -14.69 15.99 -7.29
N ASP A 72 -14.42 16.29 -6.01
CA ASP A 72 -14.00 17.61 -5.54
C ASP A 72 -12.50 17.91 -5.80
N HIS A 73 -11.85 17.06 -6.59
CA HIS A 73 -10.44 17.17 -6.96
C HIS A 73 -9.46 17.06 -5.80
N LYS A 74 -9.80 16.26 -4.78
CA LYS A 74 -8.97 16.00 -3.60
C LYS A 74 -8.61 14.53 -3.46
N TYR A 75 -7.49 14.25 -2.83
CA TYR A 75 -7.08 12.92 -2.40
C TYR A 75 -7.50 12.66 -0.95
N GLU A 76 -8.06 11.48 -0.72
CA GLU A 76 -8.57 11.00 0.56
C GLU A 76 -8.15 9.54 0.75
N MET A 77 -8.26 9.04 1.99
CA MET A 77 -7.94 7.65 2.30
C MET A 77 -9.16 6.97 2.93
N SER A 78 -9.41 5.71 2.58
CA SER A 78 -10.46 4.92 3.20
C SER A 78 -10.12 4.63 4.67
N MET A 79 -11.10 4.16 5.43
CA MET A 79 -10.82 3.54 6.73
C MET A 79 -9.88 2.34 6.55
N LEU A 80 -9.01 2.11 7.53
CA LEU A 80 -8.10 0.96 7.51
C LEU A 80 -8.84 -0.33 7.82
N THR A 81 -8.39 -1.43 7.21
CA THR A 81 -8.74 -2.80 7.62
C THR A 81 -7.50 -3.61 7.89
N ASP A 82 -7.63 -4.64 8.73
CA ASP A 82 -6.61 -5.68 8.97
C ASP A 82 -7.22 -7.08 8.77
N GLN A 83 -8.26 -7.15 7.92
CA GLN A 83 -8.83 -8.42 7.50
C GLN A 83 -7.80 -9.17 6.67
N SER A 84 -7.58 -10.44 7.00
CA SER A 84 -6.58 -11.30 6.35
C SER A 84 -7.17 -12.67 6.15
N ARG A 85 -6.75 -13.38 5.11
CA ARG A 85 -7.12 -14.79 4.95
C ARG A 85 -6.46 -15.59 6.07
N PRO A 86 -7.17 -16.55 6.69
CA PRO A 86 -6.52 -17.49 7.60
C PRO A 86 -5.50 -18.29 6.80
N ASP A 87 -4.22 -18.02 6.99
CA ASP A 87 -3.17 -18.86 6.40
C ASP A 87 -2.80 -19.95 7.41
N GLY A 88 -2.92 -21.20 6.97
CA GLY A 88 -2.63 -22.37 7.79
C GLY A 88 -1.13 -22.46 8.06
N LEU A 89 -0.75 -22.60 9.33
CA LEU A 89 0.63 -22.75 9.86
C LEU A 89 1.64 -21.62 9.51
N ASP A 90 1.52 -20.92 8.39
CA ASP A 90 2.53 -19.99 7.85
C ASP A 90 2.42 -18.55 8.35
N ARG A 91 1.37 -18.21 9.12
CA ARG A 91 1.21 -16.94 9.87
C ARG A 91 1.40 -15.66 9.05
N LYS A 92 1.51 -15.73 7.72
CA LYS A 92 1.48 -14.58 6.83
C LYS A 92 0.06 -14.02 6.86
N LYS A 93 -0.09 -12.80 7.36
CA LYS A 93 -1.37 -12.12 7.43
C LYS A 93 -1.35 -10.97 6.44
N SER A 94 -1.28 -11.30 5.17
CA SER A 94 -1.43 -10.31 4.12
C SER A 94 -2.81 -9.69 4.21
N CYS A 95 -2.86 -8.37 4.24
CA CYS A 95 -4.12 -7.65 4.35
C CYS A 95 -4.94 -7.81 3.05
N VAL A 96 -6.19 -8.24 3.17
CA VAL A 96 -7.11 -8.35 2.04
C VAL A 96 -7.84 -7.04 1.88
N LEU A 97 -7.32 -6.16 1.02
CA LEU A 97 -7.96 -4.89 0.70
C LEU A 97 -9.24 -5.12 -0.13
N PRO A 98 -10.42 -4.68 0.34
CA PRO A 98 -11.65 -4.70 -0.44
C PRO A 98 -11.54 -3.91 -1.75
N PHE A 99 -12.39 -4.22 -2.73
CA PHE A 99 -12.32 -3.57 -4.04
C PHE A 99 -12.84 -2.13 -4.00
N HIS A 100 -13.84 -1.85 -3.17
CA HIS A 100 -14.54 -0.57 -3.22
C HIS A 100 -14.32 0.30 -1.99
N VAL A 101 -14.44 1.61 -2.19
CA VAL A 101 -14.61 2.60 -1.13
C VAL A 101 -16.03 3.15 -1.17
N GLU A 102 -16.66 3.25 0.00
CA GLU A 102 -17.95 3.92 0.21
C GLU A 102 -17.72 5.27 0.87
N ASP A 103 -17.68 6.32 0.05
CA ASP A 103 -17.68 7.71 0.52
C ASP A 103 -19.06 8.32 0.30
N GLN A 104 -19.83 8.46 1.39
CA GLN A 104 -21.24 8.90 1.34
C GLN A 104 -21.43 10.32 0.79
N ARG A 105 -20.35 11.08 0.62
CA ARG A 105 -20.38 12.41 -0.02
C ARG A 105 -20.59 12.32 -1.54
N TYR A 106 -20.29 11.17 -2.16
CA TYR A 106 -20.25 11.03 -3.61
C TYR A 106 -21.04 9.80 -4.10
N PRO A 107 -21.53 9.81 -5.36
CA PRO A 107 -22.20 8.65 -5.94
C PRO A 107 -21.29 7.41 -6.05
N PRO A 108 -21.85 6.19 -6.00
CA PRO A 108 -21.09 4.97 -6.27
C PRO A 108 -20.38 5.03 -7.63
N GLY A 109 -19.12 4.62 -7.66
CA GLY A 109 -18.32 4.55 -8.89
C GLY A 109 -17.74 5.89 -9.38
N SER A 110 -17.98 7.00 -8.68
CA SER A 110 -17.39 8.31 -9.04
C SER A 110 -16.01 8.56 -8.41
N LEU A 111 -15.46 7.58 -7.68
CA LEU A 111 -14.15 7.68 -7.06
C LEU A 111 -13.09 7.07 -7.98
N GLU A 112 -11.97 7.75 -8.11
CA GLU A 112 -10.82 7.29 -8.87
C GLU A 112 -9.81 6.63 -7.92
N TYR A 113 -9.39 5.39 -8.21
CA TYR A 113 -8.55 4.59 -7.31
C TYR A 113 -7.07 4.79 -7.64
N VAL A 114 -6.30 5.27 -6.66
CA VAL A 114 -4.92 5.74 -6.91
C VAL A 114 -3.90 4.73 -6.36
N PHE A 115 -3.89 4.49 -5.05
CA PHE A 115 -2.95 3.55 -4.44
C PHE A 115 -3.63 2.56 -3.51
N ALA A 116 -3.30 1.27 -3.67
CA ALA A 116 -3.55 0.26 -2.65
C ALA A 116 -2.43 0.34 -1.62
N LEU A 117 -2.75 0.84 -0.43
CA LEU A 117 -1.78 1.05 0.65
C LEU A 117 -1.81 -0.13 1.61
N HIS A 118 -0.64 -0.58 2.05
CA HIS A 118 -0.49 -1.44 3.23
C HIS A 118 0.86 -1.23 3.91
N ASN A 119 1.07 -1.85 5.08
CA ASN A 119 2.39 -1.96 5.69
C ASN A 119 2.95 -3.37 5.48
N HIS A 120 4.27 -3.45 5.33
CA HIS A 120 5.01 -4.65 5.68
C HIS A 120 5.49 -4.55 7.13
N PRO A 121 5.36 -5.62 7.93
CA PRO A 121 5.88 -5.58 9.29
C PRO A 121 7.41 -5.49 9.38
N TYR A 122 8.14 -5.64 8.29
CA TYR A 122 9.57 -5.37 8.20
C TYR A 122 9.93 -4.98 6.77
N ALA A 123 11.15 -4.49 6.51
CA ALA A 123 11.59 -4.06 5.18
C ALA A 123 11.78 -5.23 4.18
N ALA A 124 10.71 -5.94 3.86
CA ALA A 124 10.65 -7.01 2.86
C ALA A 124 10.19 -6.48 1.50
N ARG A 125 10.62 -7.13 0.41
CA ARG A 125 10.07 -6.89 -0.94
C ARG A 125 8.58 -7.21 -1.00
N LEU A 126 7.86 -6.58 -1.95
CA LEU A 126 6.48 -6.94 -2.29
C LEU A 126 6.35 -8.43 -2.59
N SER A 127 5.27 -9.03 -2.08
CA SER A 127 4.92 -10.43 -2.30
C SER A 127 4.28 -10.64 -3.67
N ASP A 128 4.20 -11.89 -4.08
CA ASP A 128 3.52 -12.23 -5.32
C ASP A 128 2.01 -11.92 -5.25
N ASP A 129 1.42 -12.04 -4.06
CA ASP A 129 0.03 -11.68 -3.78
C ASP A 129 -0.21 -10.18 -3.94
N ASP A 130 0.74 -9.32 -3.54
CA ASP A 130 0.63 -7.86 -3.73
C ASP A 130 0.58 -7.51 -5.22
N ILE A 131 1.45 -8.14 -6.02
CA ILE A 131 1.55 -7.97 -7.47
C ILE A 131 0.26 -8.43 -8.15
N GLN A 132 -0.26 -9.61 -7.80
CA GLN A 132 -1.52 -10.12 -8.37
C GLN A 132 -2.73 -9.29 -7.93
N SER A 133 -2.79 -8.90 -6.65
CA SER A 133 -3.92 -8.17 -6.07
C SER A 133 -4.10 -6.80 -6.75
N ILE A 134 -3.00 -6.06 -6.97
CA ILE A 134 -3.12 -4.74 -7.63
C ILE A 134 -3.50 -4.86 -9.10
N VAL A 135 -3.05 -5.90 -9.80
CA VAL A 135 -3.46 -6.15 -11.19
C VAL A 135 -4.94 -6.51 -11.26
N SER A 136 -5.43 -7.34 -10.34
CA SER A 136 -6.86 -7.65 -10.24
C SER A 136 -7.69 -6.40 -9.98
N LYS A 137 -7.23 -5.49 -9.11
CA LYS A 137 -7.89 -4.21 -8.85
C LYS A 137 -7.89 -3.30 -10.07
N GLY A 138 -6.77 -3.21 -10.79
CA GLY A 138 -6.66 -2.42 -12.01
C GLY A 138 -7.57 -2.89 -13.14
N ARG A 139 -7.88 -4.20 -13.22
CA ARG A 139 -8.87 -4.73 -14.19
C ARG A 139 -10.30 -4.26 -13.92
N ILE A 140 -10.62 -3.85 -12.69
CA ILE A 140 -11.95 -3.38 -12.31
C ILE A 140 -12.03 -1.85 -12.36
N HIS A 141 -11.01 -1.17 -11.84
CA HIS A 141 -11.03 0.28 -11.65
C HIS A 141 -10.28 1.05 -12.74
N GLY A 142 -9.58 0.36 -13.65
CA GLY A 142 -8.59 0.98 -14.51
C GLY A 142 -7.22 1.04 -13.84
N PHE A 143 -6.19 1.30 -14.65
CA PHE A 143 -4.80 1.35 -14.21
C PHE A 143 -4.24 2.77 -14.08
N GLU A 144 -5.05 3.78 -14.38
CA GLU A 144 -4.73 5.19 -14.23
C GLU A 144 -5.97 5.93 -13.76
N ALA A 145 -5.78 6.93 -12.91
CA ALA A 145 -6.79 7.89 -12.49
C ALA A 145 -6.54 9.23 -13.18
N GLU A 146 -7.57 9.82 -13.78
CA GLU A 146 -7.48 11.20 -14.31
C GLU A 146 -7.62 12.20 -13.16
N THR A 147 -6.57 12.94 -12.87
CA THR A 147 -6.56 13.94 -11.79
C THR A 147 -6.16 15.32 -12.31
N ARG A 148 -6.31 16.34 -11.47
CA ARG A 148 -5.85 17.71 -11.78
C ARG A 148 -4.34 17.79 -12.05
N GLU A 149 -3.56 16.87 -11.47
CA GLU A 149 -2.10 16.77 -11.67
C GLU A 149 -1.74 15.94 -12.92
N GLY A 150 -2.73 15.45 -13.65
CA GLY A 150 -2.59 14.55 -14.79
C GLY A 150 -2.97 13.11 -14.44
N LYS A 151 -2.53 12.16 -15.27
CA LYS A 151 -2.79 10.74 -15.05
C LYS A 151 -1.90 10.21 -13.93
N VAL A 152 -2.51 9.73 -12.85
CA VAL A 152 -1.81 9.03 -11.77
C VAL A 152 -1.97 7.53 -11.96
N LYS A 153 -0.86 6.79 -12.04
CA LYS A 153 -0.88 5.35 -12.28
C LYS A 153 -1.25 4.60 -10.99
N LEU A 154 -2.15 3.63 -11.12
CA LEU A 154 -2.47 2.70 -10.05
C LEU A 154 -1.20 2.01 -9.56
N ALA A 155 -1.02 1.94 -8.25
CA ALA A 155 0.10 1.21 -7.65
C ALA A 155 -0.29 0.54 -6.32
N VAL A 156 0.44 -0.50 -5.95
CA VAL A 156 0.46 -1.01 -4.57
C VAL A 156 1.67 -0.45 -3.86
N ILE A 157 1.47 0.00 -2.63
CA ILE A 157 2.48 0.61 -1.77
C ILE A 157 2.55 -0.14 -0.44
N ALA A 158 3.73 -0.67 -0.10
CA ALA A 158 4.01 -1.32 1.16
C ALA A 158 4.96 -0.46 2.02
N PHE A 159 4.42 0.23 3.02
CA PHE A 159 5.21 1.02 3.97
C PHE A 159 6.03 0.12 4.91
N PHE A 160 7.20 0.58 5.32
CA PHE A 160 8.01 -0.10 6.33
C PHE A 160 8.63 0.87 7.33
N SER A 161 9.00 0.33 8.48
CA SER A 161 9.85 0.97 9.47
C SER A 161 11.04 0.08 9.81
N ASP A 162 12.23 0.66 9.75
CA ASP A 162 13.49 0.15 10.27
C ASP A 162 13.84 0.77 11.64
N SER A 163 12.89 1.46 12.31
CA SER A 163 13.06 1.94 13.68
C SER A 163 13.30 0.80 14.67
N GLY A 164 14.12 1.07 15.69
CA GLY A 164 14.23 0.21 16.87
C GLY A 164 13.08 0.42 17.88
N ASP A 165 12.40 1.56 17.81
CA ASP A 165 11.22 1.88 18.62
C ASP A 165 9.97 1.39 17.89
N THR A 166 9.40 0.29 18.38
CA THR A 166 8.15 -0.28 17.84
C THR A 166 6.88 0.31 18.44
N GLU A 167 6.99 1.09 19.51
CA GLU A 167 5.85 1.84 20.06
C GLU A 167 5.62 3.13 19.25
N HIS A 168 6.69 3.70 18.71
CA HIS A 168 6.65 4.88 17.83
C HIS A 168 7.44 4.64 16.52
N PRO A 169 6.94 3.76 15.63
CA PRO A 169 7.63 3.48 14.38
C PRO A 169 7.69 4.71 13.48
N THR A 170 8.86 4.94 12.89
CA THR A 170 9.07 5.97 11.86
C THR A 170 8.61 5.48 10.49
N CYS A 171 8.27 6.41 9.60
CA CYS A 171 8.11 6.10 8.19
C CYS A 171 9.49 6.11 7.52
N ASP A 172 10.14 4.96 7.37
CA ASP A 172 11.49 4.92 6.80
C ASP A 172 11.47 4.69 5.28
N GLY A 173 10.32 4.30 4.74
CA GLY A 173 10.13 4.18 3.31
C GLY A 173 8.97 3.30 2.91
N PHE A 174 8.94 2.96 1.62
CA PHE A 174 7.97 2.02 1.07
C PHE A 174 8.49 1.29 -0.16
N PHE A 175 7.91 0.12 -0.43
CA PHE A 175 8.02 -0.55 -1.72
C PHE A 175 6.82 -0.20 -2.58
N GLN A 176 7.02 -0.13 -3.88
CA GLN A 176 5.99 0.23 -4.85
C GLN A 176 6.05 -0.73 -6.04
N TYR A 177 4.88 -1.18 -6.50
CA TYR A 177 4.73 -1.82 -7.80
C TYR A 177 3.69 -1.07 -8.62
N ILE A 178 4.09 -0.70 -9.86
CA ILE A 178 3.25 -0.01 -10.83
C ILE A 178 2.97 -0.98 -11.99
N PRO A 179 1.75 -1.52 -12.15
CA PRO A 179 1.45 -2.48 -13.20
C PRO A 179 1.80 -2.00 -14.62
N LEU A 180 1.48 -0.75 -14.95
CA LEU A 180 1.67 -0.21 -16.30
C LEU A 180 3.14 -0.08 -16.73
N THR A 181 4.05 0.19 -15.79
CA THR A 181 5.48 0.24 -16.09
C THR A 181 6.19 -1.06 -15.73
N SER A 182 5.49 -1.97 -15.05
CA SER A 182 6.02 -3.21 -14.51
C SER A 182 7.21 -3.01 -13.54
N GLN A 183 7.42 -1.81 -13.01
CA GLN A 183 8.55 -1.49 -12.15
C GLN A 183 8.27 -1.85 -10.70
N LEU A 184 9.26 -2.48 -10.05
CA LEU A 184 9.33 -2.64 -8.61
C LEU A 184 10.30 -1.62 -8.06
N LEU A 185 9.82 -0.67 -7.26
CA LEU A 185 10.59 0.42 -6.69
C LEU A 185 10.68 0.27 -5.17
N LYS A 186 11.77 0.79 -4.61
CA LYS A 186 11.93 1.03 -3.17
C LYS A 186 12.24 2.51 -2.98
N TRP A 187 11.43 3.15 -2.16
CA TRP A 187 11.64 4.50 -1.68
C TRP A 187 12.12 4.43 -0.24
N THR A 188 13.16 5.17 0.08
CA THR A 188 13.72 5.24 1.44
C THR A 188 13.87 6.70 1.81
N GLN A 189 13.38 7.05 3.00
CA GLN A 189 13.57 8.37 3.58
C GLN A 189 14.81 8.33 4.48
N THR A 190 15.76 9.21 4.24
CA THR A 190 16.95 9.35 5.09
C THR A 190 17.25 10.83 5.27
N GLN A 191 17.27 11.30 6.52
CA GLN A 191 17.57 12.69 6.86
C GLN A 191 16.67 13.72 6.13
N GLY A 192 15.39 13.37 5.92
CA GLY A 192 14.42 14.24 5.23
C GLY A 192 14.47 14.17 3.70
N GLU A 193 15.40 13.42 3.11
CA GLU A 193 15.48 13.21 1.67
C GLU A 193 14.89 11.85 1.28
N TRP A 194 14.10 11.84 0.20
CA TRP A 194 13.61 10.61 -0.42
C TRP A 194 14.59 10.11 -1.49
N ARG A 195 14.95 8.84 -1.41
CA ARG A 195 15.79 8.16 -2.41
C ARG A 195 15.02 7.01 -3.05
N CYS A 196 15.10 6.94 -4.37
CA CYS A 196 14.48 5.90 -5.16
C CYS A 196 15.49 4.88 -5.67
N GLN A 197 15.13 3.61 -5.55
CA GLN A 197 15.83 2.51 -6.17
C GLN A 197 14.85 1.60 -6.91
N GLN A 198 15.09 1.32 -8.19
CA GLN A 198 14.43 0.23 -8.90
C GLN A 198 15.07 -1.08 -8.42
N THR A 199 14.22 -1.98 -7.92
CA THR A 199 14.60 -3.27 -7.31
C THR A 199 14.27 -4.47 -8.20
N GLY A 200 13.54 -4.24 -9.29
CA GLY A 200 13.27 -5.25 -10.30
C GLY A 200 12.23 -4.80 -11.31
N THR A 201 11.93 -5.70 -12.24
CA THR A 201 10.82 -5.57 -13.19
C THR A 201 9.98 -6.83 -13.13
N VAL A 202 8.66 -6.69 -13.21
CA VAL A 202 7.71 -7.79 -13.33
C VAL A 202 7.51 -8.12 -14.81
N ARG A 203 7.79 -9.36 -15.20
CA ARG A 203 7.52 -9.85 -16.54
C ARG A 203 6.34 -10.81 -16.51
N TRP A 204 5.20 -10.35 -17.00
CA TRP A 204 4.02 -11.20 -17.18
C TRP A 204 4.26 -12.22 -18.28
N LEU A 205 4.02 -13.49 -17.97
CA LEU A 205 4.08 -14.60 -18.92
C LEU A 205 2.70 -14.85 -19.53
N ASN A 206 1.65 -14.60 -18.74
CA ASN A 206 0.24 -14.63 -19.14
C ASN A 206 -0.58 -13.77 -18.14
N GLU A 207 -1.89 -13.98 -18.06
CA GLU A 207 -2.78 -13.19 -17.19
C GLU A 207 -2.63 -13.44 -15.68
N THR A 208 -2.02 -14.55 -15.27
CA THR A 208 -1.92 -14.96 -13.86
C THR A 208 -0.47 -15.21 -13.41
N ASP A 209 0.38 -15.59 -14.34
CA ASP A 209 1.77 -15.96 -14.09
C ASP A 209 2.71 -14.82 -14.51
N PHE A 210 3.67 -14.53 -13.65
CA PHE A 210 4.74 -13.58 -13.91
C PHE A 210 6.05 -14.08 -13.33
N ARG A 211 7.14 -13.39 -13.68
CA ARG A 211 8.45 -13.55 -13.05
C ARG A 211 8.97 -12.18 -12.64
N VAL A 212 9.65 -12.14 -11.50
CA VAL A 212 10.39 -10.95 -11.06
C VAL A 212 11.83 -11.05 -11.54
N GLU A 213 12.22 -10.15 -12.43
CA GLU A 213 13.61 -9.97 -12.86
C GLU A 213 14.27 -8.97 -11.91
N ALA A 214 14.85 -9.46 -10.81
CA ALA A 214 15.46 -8.64 -9.79
C ALA A 214 16.75 -7.97 -10.30
N HIS A 215 16.85 -6.66 -10.09
CA HIS A 215 18.05 -5.87 -10.38
C HIS A 215 18.02 -4.58 -9.59
N VAL A 216 19.18 -3.98 -9.34
CA VAL A 216 19.29 -2.75 -8.57
C VAL A 216 19.81 -1.64 -9.47
N ALA A 217 19.01 -0.58 -9.62
CA ALA A 217 19.39 0.62 -10.34
C ALA A 217 18.77 1.86 -9.68
N PRO A 218 19.33 3.06 -9.86
CA PRO A 218 18.61 4.30 -9.57
C PRO A 218 17.31 4.34 -10.38
N CYS A 219 16.24 4.91 -9.83
CA CYS A 219 15.00 5.02 -10.58
C CYS A 219 15.17 5.95 -11.77
N GLN A 220 14.79 5.45 -12.95
CA GLN A 220 14.56 6.28 -14.11
C GLN A 220 13.11 6.76 -14.02
N MET A 221 12.92 8.01 -13.63
CA MET A 221 11.59 8.59 -13.44
C MET A 221 11.14 9.32 -14.71
N PRO A 222 10.29 8.73 -15.58
CA PRO A 222 9.36 9.51 -16.36
C PRO A 222 8.21 9.96 -15.43
N SER A 223 7.77 11.21 -15.55
CA SER A 223 6.68 11.85 -14.78
C SER A 223 5.65 10.87 -14.18
N GLY A 224 5.57 10.79 -12.84
CA GLY A 224 4.50 10.06 -12.12
C GLY A 224 4.90 8.85 -11.26
N GLY A 225 6.18 8.64 -10.91
CA GLY A 225 6.57 7.78 -9.78
C GLY A 225 6.56 8.59 -8.49
N ALA A 226 5.98 8.10 -7.39
CA ALA A 226 5.87 8.86 -6.13
C ALA A 226 7.19 8.81 -5.37
N PRO A 227 7.73 9.88 -4.76
CA PRO A 227 7.14 11.10 -4.26
C PRO A 227 7.06 12.23 -5.28
#